data_AF-A0A503AMC4-F1
#
_entry.id   AF-A0A503AMC4-F1
#
_cell.length_a   1.000
_cell.length_b   1.000
_cell.length_c   1.000
_cell.angle_alpha   90.00
_cell.angle_beta   90.00
_cell.angle_gamma   90.00
#
_symmetry.space_group_name_H-M   'P 1'
#
loop_
_entity.id
_entity.type
_entity.pdbx_description
1 polymer ?
#
loop_
_entity_poly.entity_id
_entity_poly.type
_entity_poly.pdbx_seq_one_letter_code
_entity_poly.pdbx_strand_id
1 'polypeptide(L)'
;MNAFSRRGACPALSAPMQTGDGLLVRLNPVAGGLAPKSLIGLGESALRHGNGIMEVTARGSLQIRGLTAQSARLLAAEVDALGIQVRSGVPVETGPLAGIDPDEIADPRPLAERIRAAIEEAGLTARLGPKVSVVVDGGGQLSMSAVTADVRLKAVSAGAGALWSVSVSGDGQSAKPLSTVDSDAARDIAVAALRMVAEKGREAHTRDLSERQLDSLASWHSVAPLSVLPDMSGRTERGATECQ
;
A
#
# COMPACT_ATOMS: atom_id res chain seq x y z
N MET A 1 -12.84 24.28 -28.12
CA MET A 1 -11.80 23.31 -27.68
C MET A 1 -11.94 23.16 -26.16
N ASN A 2 -12.69 22.17 -25.69
CA ASN A 2 -12.78 21.91 -24.25
C ASN A 2 -11.47 21.25 -23.81
N ALA A 3 -10.59 22.04 -23.21
CA ALA A 3 -9.45 21.50 -22.49
C ALA A 3 -10.01 20.56 -21.41
N PHE A 4 -9.77 19.26 -21.57
CA PHE A 4 -10.06 18.29 -20.52
C PHE A 4 -9.26 18.70 -19.28
N SER A 5 -9.94 19.35 -18.33
CA SER A 5 -9.36 19.69 -17.03
C SER A 5 -8.76 18.42 -16.46
N ARG A 6 -7.46 18.44 -16.13
CA ARG A 6 -6.75 17.27 -15.62
C ARG A 6 -7.55 16.74 -14.42
N ARG A 7 -7.98 15.47 -14.49
CA ARG A 7 -8.61 14.75 -13.39
C ARG A 7 -7.58 14.57 -12.27
N GLY A 8 -7.40 15.62 -11.48
CA GLY A 8 -6.41 15.73 -10.42
C GLY A 8 -6.92 15.22 -9.07
N ALA A 9 -8.23 15.15 -8.86
CA ALA A 9 -8.83 14.69 -7.61
C ALA A 9 -9.33 13.24 -7.70
N CYS A 10 -9.11 12.45 -6.65
CA CYS A 10 -9.82 11.18 -6.47
C CYS A 10 -11.27 11.47 -6.07
N PRO A 11 -12.28 10.87 -6.72
CA PRO A 11 -13.69 11.12 -6.42
C PRO A 11 -14.07 10.48 -5.09
N ALA A 12 -13.72 11.07 -3.95
CA ALA A 12 -14.10 10.55 -2.65
C ALA A 12 -15.60 10.76 -2.38
N LEU A 13 -16.17 10.03 -1.44
CA LEU A 13 -17.55 10.24 -0.99
C LEU A 13 -17.80 11.69 -0.52
N SER A 14 -16.80 12.28 0.14
CA SER A 14 -16.81 13.67 0.62
C SER A 14 -16.51 14.72 -0.46
N ALA A 15 -15.98 14.30 -1.62
CA ALA A 15 -15.64 15.17 -2.74
C ALA A 15 -15.98 14.49 -4.08
N PRO A 16 -17.27 14.40 -4.45
CA PRO A 16 -17.70 13.79 -5.70
C PRO A 16 -17.13 14.54 -6.91
N MET A 17 -16.85 13.81 -7.99
CA MET A 17 -16.29 14.38 -9.22
C MET A 17 -17.32 14.45 -10.33
N GLN A 18 -17.39 15.58 -11.04
CA GLN A 18 -18.26 15.73 -12.20
C GLN A 18 -17.84 14.84 -13.38
N THR A 19 -18.79 14.12 -13.94
CA THR A 19 -18.70 13.29 -15.14
C THR A 19 -19.87 13.60 -16.10
N GLY A 20 -19.90 12.95 -17.27
CA GLY A 20 -20.94 13.21 -18.30
C GLY A 20 -22.35 12.79 -17.89
N ASP A 21 -22.46 11.91 -16.89
CA ASP A 21 -23.69 11.34 -16.37
C ASP A 21 -24.11 11.91 -15.00
N GLY A 22 -23.38 12.87 -14.45
CA GLY A 22 -23.62 13.43 -13.11
C GLY A 22 -22.35 13.45 -12.27
N LEU A 23 -22.46 13.21 -10.98
CA LEU A 23 -21.34 13.04 -10.07
C LEU A 23 -20.98 11.56 -9.95
N LEU A 24 -19.68 11.31 -9.81
CA LEU A 24 -19.07 10.04 -9.50
C LEU A 24 -18.50 10.09 -8.08
N VAL A 25 -18.77 9.04 -7.31
CA VAL A 25 -18.08 8.76 -6.04
C VAL A 25 -17.38 7.42 -6.10
N ARG A 26 -16.26 7.31 -5.39
CA ARG A 26 -15.47 6.11 -5.19
C ARG A 26 -15.44 5.80 -3.70
N LEU A 27 -15.83 4.58 -3.40
CA LEU A 27 -15.81 3.98 -2.08
C LEU A 27 -14.67 2.98 -2.05
N ASN A 28 -13.79 3.10 -1.07
CA ASN A 28 -12.79 2.09 -0.79
C ASN A 28 -13.09 1.46 0.58
N PRO A 29 -13.91 0.38 0.65
CA PRO A 29 -14.21 -0.27 1.92
C PRO A 29 -12.92 -0.67 2.67
N VAL A 30 -12.94 -0.64 4.00
CA VAL A 30 -11.83 -1.14 4.83
C VAL A 30 -11.53 -2.59 4.48
N ALA A 31 -10.24 -2.95 4.50
CA ALA A 31 -9.75 -4.26 4.07
C ALA A 31 -10.42 -5.41 4.87
N GLY A 32 -10.77 -6.49 4.16
CA GLY A 32 -11.50 -7.65 4.72
C GLY A 32 -12.77 -8.02 3.94
N GLY A 33 -13.19 -7.19 2.99
CA GLY A 33 -14.35 -7.44 2.12
C GLY A 33 -15.63 -6.77 2.62
N LEU A 34 -16.71 -6.90 1.84
CA LEU A 34 -18.05 -6.44 2.22
C LEU A 34 -18.94 -7.63 2.53
N ALA A 35 -19.68 -7.55 3.63
CA ALA A 35 -20.73 -8.52 3.90
C ALA A 35 -21.79 -8.47 2.76
N PRO A 36 -22.37 -9.63 2.35
CA PRO A 36 -23.36 -9.66 1.28
C PRO A 36 -24.52 -8.68 1.49
N LYS A 37 -25.00 -8.55 2.74
CA LYS A 37 -26.06 -7.60 3.09
C LYS A 37 -25.68 -6.15 2.83
N SER A 38 -24.45 -5.75 3.17
CA SER A 38 -23.94 -4.40 2.92
C SER A 38 -23.78 -4.14 1.42
N LEU A 39 -23.35 -5.15 0.64
CA LEU A 39 -23.24 -5.03 -0.82
C LEU A 39 -24.61 -4.89 -1.49
N ILE A 40 -25.60 -5.66 -1.06
CA ILE A 40 -26.99 -5.51 -1.53
C ILE A 40 -27.51 -4.11 -1.21
N GLY A 41 -27.38 -3.66 0.04
CA GLY A 41 -27.81 -2.33 0.45
C GLY A 41 -27.11 -1.21 -0.33
N LEU A 42 -25.82 -1.39 -0.65
CA LEU A 42 -25.07 -0.45 -1.49
C LEU A 42 -25.59 -0.43 -2.93
N GLY A 43 -25.92 -1.58 -3.50
CA GLY A 43 -26.52 -1.69 -4.84
C GLY A 43 -27.89 -1.01 -4.91
N GLU A 44 -28.75 -1.23 -3.91
CA GLU A 44 -30.03 -0.55 -3.82
C GLU A 44 -29.87 0.97 -3.65
N SER A 45 -28.87 1.41 -2.88
CA SER A 45 -28.52 2.83 -2.73
C SER A 45 -28.10 3.45 -4.05
N ALA A 46 -27.27 2.76 -4.83
CA ALA A 46 -26.84 3.18 -6.16
C ALA A 46 -28.02 3.29 -7.15
N LEU A 47 -29.04 2.43 -7.04
CA LEU A 47 -30.27 2.51 -7.82
C LEU A 47 -31.16 3.69 -7.42
N ARG A 48 -31.26 4.01 -6.12
CA ARG A 48 -32.08 5.12 -5.61
C ARG A 48 -31.47 6.49 -5.90
N HIS A 49 -30.16 6.62 -5.73
CA HIS A 49 -29.47 7.92 -5.70
C HIS A 49 -28.67 8.20 -6.97
N GLY A 50 -28.19 7.16 -7.64
CA GLY A 50 -27.39 7.27 -8.86
C GLY A 50 -28.14 6.86 -10.12
N ASN A 51 -27.41 6.36 -11.10
CA ASN A 51 -27.95 5.79 -12.34
C ASN A 51 -28.01 4.25 -12.31
N GLY A 52 -27.84 3.63 -11.15
CA GLY A 52 -27.82 2.17 -10.99
C GLY A 52 -26.52 1.47 -11.41
N ILE A 53 -25.51 2.21 -11.87
CA ILE A 53 -24.22 1.64 -12.27
C ILE A 53 -23.27 1.65 -11.07
N MET A 54 -22.76 0.45 -10.74
CA MET A 54 -21.69 0.25 -9.77
C MET A 54 -20.54 -0.53 -10.42
N GLU A 55 -19.32 0.01 -10.37
CA GLU A 55 -18.14 -0.56 -11.02
C GLU A 55 -17.07 -0.95 -9.99
N VAL A 56 -16.37 -2.07 -10.23
CA VAL A 56 -15.17 -2.44 -9.48
C VAL A 56 -13.94 -1.96 -10.23
N THR A 57 -13.09 -1.22 -9.55
CA THR A 57 -11.87 -0.65 -10.15
C THR A 57 -10.72 -1.66 -10.13
N ALA A 58 -9.67 -1.40 -10.92
CA ALA A 58 -8.44 -2.22 -10.91
C ALA A 58 -7.74 -2.31 -9.54
N ARG A 59 -8.09 -1.44 -8.58
CA ARG A 59 -7.58 -1.46 -7.20
C ARG A 59 -8.61 -1.94 -6.18
N GLY A 60 -9.69 -2.59 -6.62
CA GLY A 60 -10.72 -3.15 -5.74
C GLY A 60 -11.67 -2.14 -5.09
N SER A 61 -11.50 -0.84 -5.32
CA SER A 61 -12.48 0.18 -4.89
C SER A 61 -13.76 0.11 -5.75
N LEU A 62 -14.89 0.49 -5.17
CA LEU A 62 -16.20 0.57 -5.81
C LEU A 62 -16.48 1.98 -6.31
N GLN A 63 -17.13 2.11 -7.46
CA GLN A 63 -17.51 3.38 -8.07
C GLN A 63 -19.01 3.44 -8.30
N ILE A 64 -19.64 4.54 -7.91
CA ILE A 64 -21.09 4.78 -8.09
C ILE A 64 -21.27 6.09 -8.85
N ARG A 65 -22.14 6.06 -9.86
CA ARG A 65 -22.30 7.12 -10.86
C ARG A 65 -23.72 7.67 -10.91
N GLY A 66 -23.90 8.76 -11.66
CA GLY A 66 -25.23 9.32 -11.90
C GLY A 66 -25.76 10.20 -10.79
N LEU A 67 -24.89 10.63 -9.86
CA LEU A 67 -25.33 11.32 -8.65
C LEU A 67 -25.53 12.82 -8.92
N THR A 68 -26.53 13.42 -8.29
CA THR A 68 -26.59 14.86 -8.03
C THR A 68 -25.89 15.21 -6.72
N ALA A 69 -25.55 16.49 -6.49
CA ALA A 69 -24.95 16.93 -5.22
C ALA A 69 -25.83 16.64 -3.99
N GLN A 70 -27.16 16.59 -4.16
CA GLN A 70 -28.08 16.19 -3.11
C GLN A 70 -28.06 14.68 -2.88
N SER A 71 -28.19 13.88 -3.95
CA SER A 71 -28.20 12.42 -3.86
C SER A 71 -26.86 11.83 -3.39
N ALA A 72 -25.73 12.48 -3.68
CA ALA A 72 -24.43 12.07 -3.18
C ALA A 72 -24.35 12.14 -1.63
N ARG A 73 -24.97 13.16 -1.02
CA ARG A 73 -25.07 13.28 0.44
C ARG A 73 -26.00 12.22 1.05
N LEU A 74 -27.10 11.91 0.37
CA LEU A 74 -28.02 10.84 0.80
C LEU A 74 -27.37 9.46 0.73
N LEU A 75 -26.67 9.19 -0.38
CA LEU A 75 -25.89 7.97 -0.55
C LEU A 75 -24.82 7.86 0.53
N ALA A 76 -24.12 8.96 0.86
CA ALA A 76 -23.13 8.94 1.93
C ALA A 76 -23.74 8.55 3.29
N ALA A 77 -24.90 9.13 3.64
CA ALA A 77 -25.60 8.78 4.87
C ALA A 77 -26.08 7.31 4.89
N GLU A 78 -26.51 6.77 3.75
CA GLU A 78 -26.88 5.35 3.65
C GLU A 78 -25.67 4.42 3.79
N VAL A 79 -24.52 4.78 3.18
CA VAL A 79 -23.25 4.04 3.33
C VAL A 79 -22.84 3.97 4.80
N ASP A 80 -22.92 5.10 5.51
CA ASP A 80 -22.63 5.17 6.95
C ASP A 80 -23.62 4.30 7.76
N ALA A 81 -24.91 4.35 7.43
CA ALA A 81 -25.95 3.54 8.08
C ALA A 81 -25.79 2.03 7.82
N LEU A 82 -25.21 1.64 6.69
CA LEU A 82 -24.84 0.26 6.38
C LEU A 82 -23.58 -0.21 7.14
N GLY A 83 -22.93 0.67 7.90
CA GLY A 83 -21.70 0.39 8.63
C GLY A 83 -20.49 0.17 7.71
N ILE A 84 -20.56 0.64 6.46
CA ILE A 84 -19.46 0.50 5.51
C ILE A 84 -18.39 1.54 5.85
N GLN A 85 -17.33 1.09 6.50
CA GLN A 85 -16.17 1.94 6.75
C GLN A 85 -15.43 2.20 5.44
N VAL A 86 -15.28 3.46 5.07
CA VAL A 86 -14.55 3.89 3.87
C VAL A 86 -13.16 4.37 4.27
N ARG A 87 -12.13 3.85 3.61
CA ARG A 87 -10.74 4.24 3.85
C ARG A 87 -10.51 5.70 3.49
N SER A 88 -9.86 6.41 4.40
CA SER A 88 -9.30 7.75 4.20
C SER A 88 -7.76 7.69 4.20
N GLY A 89 -7.13 8.75 3.72
CA GLY A 89 -5.67 8.89 3.73
C GLY A 89 -4.96 8.30 2.51
N VAL A 90 -3.65 8.11 2.64
CA VAL A 90 -2.83 7.51 1.57
C VAL A 90 -3.25 6.06 1.38
N PRO A 91 -3.60 5.63 0.15
CA PRO A 91 -3.93 4.24 -0.13
C PRO A 91 -2.73 3.32 0.14
N VAL A 92 -2.88 2.45 1.15
CA VAL A 92 -2.01 1.29 1.39
C VAL A 92 -2.84 0.05 1.08
N GLU A 93 -2.56 -0.65 -0.01
CA GLU A 93 -3.39 -1.77 -0.49
C GLU A 93 -2.73 -3.12 -0.20
N THR A 94 -3.54 -4.09 0.21
CA THR A 94 -3.15 -5.50 0.37
C THR A 94 -3.84 -6.37 -0.67
N GLY A 95 -3.35 -7.59 -0.85
CA GLY A 95 -4.03 -8.59 -1.69
C GLY A 95 -5.45 -8.89 -1.21
N PRO A 96 -6.36 -9.31 -2.11
CA PRO A 96 -7.77 -9.59 -1.77
C PRO A 96 -7.95 -10.79 -0.83
N LEU A 97 -6.98 -11.72 -0.79
CA LEU A 97 -6.97 -12.89 0.08
C LEU A 97 -5.98 -12.75 1.26
N ALA A 98 -5.55 -11.53 1.58
CA ALA A 98 -4.58 -11.29 2.65
C ALA A 98 -5.01 -11.92 3.99
N GLY A 99 -4.17 -12.83 4.50
CA GLY A 99 -4.39 -13.57 5.74
C GLY A 99 -5.45 -14.67 5.68
N ILE A 100 -5.84 -15.06 4.47
CA ILE A 100 -6.76 -16.17 4.17
C ILE A 100 -6.13 -17.12 3.13
N ASP A 101 -5.27 -16.59 2.25
CA ASP A 101 -4.61 -17.36 1.19
C ASP A 101 -3.65 -18.40 1.81
N PRO A 102 -3.85 -19.71 1.57
CA PRO A 102 -2.97 -20.74 2.11
C PRO A 102 -1.55 -20.70 1.52
N ASP A 103 -1.38 -20.06 0.35
CA ASP A 103 -0.08 -19.95 -0.32
C ASP A 103 0.64 -18.63 -0.01
N GLU A 104 0.12 -17.82 0.93
CA GLU A 104 0.80 -16.58 1.32
C GLU A 104 2.14 -16.88 2.02
N ILE A 105 3.17 -16.12 1.64
CA ILE A 105 4.49 -16.20 2.29
C ILE A 105 4.42 -15.54 3.67
N ALA A 106 3.67 -14.45 3.78
CA ALA A 106 3.42 -13.73 5.04
C ALA A 106 2.11 -12.95 4.96
N ASP A 107 1.37 -12.88 6.07
CA ASP A 107 0.20 -12.00 6.20
C ASP A 107 0.62 -10.52 6.05
N PRO A 108 0.15 -9.82 5.01
CA PRO A 108 0.55 -8.43 4.76
C PRO A 108 -0.23 -7.42 5.61
N ARG A 109 -1.34 -7.82 6.27
CA ARG A 109 -2.23 -6.89 6.99
C ARG A 109 -1.52 -6.17 8.13
N PRO A 110 -0.75 -6.84 9.02
CA PRO A 110 -0.07 -6.15 10.12
C PRO A 110 0.93 -5.08 9.63
N LEU A 111 1.68 -5.37 8.56
CA LEU A 111 2.63 -4.41 8.00
C LEU A 111 1.90 -3.24 7.32
N ALA A 112 0.82 -3.51 6.58
CA ALA A 112 0.01 -2.47 5.97
C ALA A 112 -0.57 -1.50 7.01
N GLU A 113 -1.12 -2.01 8.11
CA GLU A 113 -1.67 -1.17 9.18
C GLU A 113 -0.58 -0.35 9.89
N ARG A 114 0.61 -0.93 10.12
CA ARG A 114 1.76 -0.19 10.65
C ARG A 114 2.23 0.93 9.73
N ILE A 115 2.21 0.72 8.40
CA ILE A 115 2.54 1.76 7.42
C ILE A 115 1.48 2.87 7.44
N ARG A 116 0.17 2.53 7.49
CA ARG A 116 -0.90 3.53 7.61
C ARG A 116 -0.72 4.40 8.85
N ALA A 117 -0.50 3.78 10.01
CA ALA A 117 -0.30 4.48 11.26
C ALA A 117 0.91 5.44 11.18
N ALA A 118 2.02 4.98 10.62
CA ALA A 118 3.23 5.80 10.46
C ALA A 118 3.05 6.96 9.45
N ILE A 119 2.24 6.77 8.40
CA ILE A 119 1.88 7.85 7.46
C ILE A 119 1.07 8.94 8.14
N GLU A 120 0.08 8.56 8.96
CA GLU A 120 -0.76 9.48 9.72
C GLU A 120 0.05 10.22 10.80
N GLU A 121 0.87 9.50 11.58
CA GLU A 121 1.77 10.09 12.58
C GLU A 121 2.76 11.10 11.95
N ALA A 122 3.24 10.81 10.75
CA ALA A 122 4.12 11.69 9.99
C ALA A 122 3.41 12.89 9.33
N GLY A 123 2.08 12.98 9.41
CA GLY A 123 1.28 14.04 8.79
C GLY A 123 1.38 14.05 7.26
N LEU A 124 1.63 12.91 6.63
CA LEU A 124 1.89 12.83 5.19
C LEU A 124 0.62 12.87 4.34
N THR A 125 -0.52 12.48 4.90
CA THR A 125 -1.81 12.44 4.20
C THR A 125 -2.17 13.76 3.50
N ALA A 126 -1.92 14.91 4.15
CA ALA A 126 -2.21 16.23 3.56
C ALA A 126 -1.12 16.72 2.59
N ARG A 127 0.09 16.12 2.63
CA ARG A 127 1.27 16.58 1.88
C ARG A 127 1.49 15.82 0.58
N LEU A 128 0.94 14.61 0.48
CA LEU A 128 1.07 13.76 -0.69
C LEU A 128 -0.03 14.02 -1.73
N GLY A 129 0.30 13.71 -2.98
CA GLY A 129 -0.63 13.73 -4.10
C GLY A 129 -1.70 12.65 -3.96
N PRO A 130 -2.92 12.88 -4.51
CA PRO A 130 -4.05 11.95 -4.39
C PRO A 130 -3.85 10.61 -5.13
N LYS A 131 -2.77 10.49 -5.91
CA LYS A 131 -2.41 9.28 -6.66
C LYS A 131 -1.23 8.53 -6.04
N VAL A 132 -0.61 9.09 -5.00
CA VAL A 132 0.49 8.41 -4.30
C VAL A 132 -0.08 7.21 -3.56
N SER A 133 0.56 6.04 -3.69
CA SER A 133 0.04 4.81 -3.08
C SER A 133 1.11 3.79 -2.73
N VAL A 134 0.79 2.92 -1.77
CA VAL A 134 1.62 1.81 -1.30
C VAL A 134 0.89 0.50 -1.56
N VAL A 135 1.63 -0.55 -1.96
CA VAL A 135 1.14 -1.93 -2.05
C VAL A 135 1.95 -2.80 -1.09
N VAL A 136 1.26 -3.63 -0.31
CA VAL A 136 1.85 -4.65 0.57
C VAL A 136 1.29 -6.01 0.17
N ASP A 137 2.14 -6.82 -0.44
CA ASP A 137 1.76 -8.06 -1.13
C ASP A 137 2.36 -9.27 -0.39
N GLY A 138 1.51 -10.12 0.18
CA GLY A 138 1.91 -11.32 0.91
C GLY A 138 2.46 -12.45 0.05
N GLY A 139 2.42 -12.32 -1.29
CA GLY A 139 2.99 -13.30 -2.20
C GLY A 139 2.15 -14.56 -2.42
N GLY A 140 0.84 -14.51 -2.14
CA GLY A 140 -0.09 -15.63 -2.39
C GLY A 140 -0.48 -15.82 -3.86
N GLN A 141 -1.52 -16.60 -4.10
CA GLN A 141 -2.02 -16.99 -5.43
C GLN A 141 -2.47 -15.78 -6.26
N LEU A 142 -3.13 -14.81 -5.61
CA LEU A 142 -3.60 -13.59 -6.27
C LEU A 142 -2.58 -12.47 -6.10
N SER A 143 -1.68 -12.41 -7.07
CA SER A 143 -0.63 -11.41 -7.13
C SER A 143 -1.17 -10.00 -7.36
N MET A 144 -0.58 -9.03 -6.66
CA MET A 144 -0.84 -7.60 -6.88
C MET A 144 0.05 -7.02 -8.01
N SER A 145 0.76 -7.85 -8.79
CA SER A 145 1.80 -7.40 -9.73
C SER A 145 1.30 -6.42 -10.80
N ALA A 146 0.03 -6.46 -11.18
CA ALA A 146 -0.54 -5.53 -12.16
C ALA A 146 -0.88 -4.14 -11.57
N VAL A 147 -0.87 -4.01 -10.24
CA VAL A 147 -1.19 -2.75 -9.56
C VAL A 147 0.06 -1.89 -9.47
N THR A 148 0.02 -0.74 -10.14
CA THR A 148 1.08 0.27 -10.03
C THR A 148 1.05 0.93 -8.66
N ALA A 149 2.21 1.21 -8.08
CA ALA A 149 2.35 1.91 -6.81
C ALA A 149 3.62 2.78 -6.78
N ASP A 150 3.64 3.75 -5.87
CA ASP A 150 4.84 4.53 -5.58
C ASP A 150 5.81 3.68 -4.75
N VAL A 151 5.29 2.96 -3.75
CA VAL A 151 6.06 2.00 -2.95
C VAL A 151 5.40 0.63 -3.00
N ARG A 152 6.18 -0.41 -3.22
CA ARG A 152 5.72 -1.79 -3.24
C ARG A 152 6.58 -2.66 -2.32
N LEU A 153 5.92 -3.34 -1.42
CA LEU A 153 6.48 -4.33 -0.50
C LEU A 153 5.93 -5.69 -0.90
N LYS A 154 6.80 -6.65 -1.21
CA LYS A 154 6.40 -8.02 -1.53
C LYS A 154 7.09 -8.99 -0.59
N ALA A 155 6.33 -9.88 0.03
CA ALA A 155 6.89 -10.95 0.84
C ALA A 155 7.76 -11.89 -0.03
N VAL A 156 8.91 -12.26 0.50
CA VAL A 156 9.88 -13.18 -0.11
C VAL A 156 10.27 -14.19 0.95
N SER A 157 10.25 -15.47 0.60
CA SER A 157 10.66 -16.54 1.50
C SER A 157 12.16 -16.43 1.80
N ALA A 158 12.51 -16.50 3.08
CA ALA A 158 13.88 -16.43 3.57
C ALA A 158 14.11 -17.52 4.63
N GLY A 159 14.48 -18.72 4.18
CA GLY A 159 14.64 -19.88 5.06
C GLY A 159 13.32 -20.23 5.75
N ALA A 160 13.31 -20.21 7.09
CA ALA A 160 12.12 -20.49 7.90
C ALA A 160 11.21 -19.25 8.11
N GLY A 161 11.59 -18.07 7.61
CA GLY A 161 10.85 -16.83 7.78
C GLY A 161 10.54 -16.14 6.45
N ALA A 162 10.05 -14.91 6.57
CA ALA A 162 9.76 -14.03 5.43
C ALA A 162 10.49 -12.71 5.58
N LEU A 163 11.00 -12.20 4.45
CA LEU A 163 11.49 -10.84 4.29
C LEU A 163 10.57 -10.09 3.31
N TRP A 164 10.75 -8.78 3.22
CA TRP A 164 10.01 -7.92 2.32
C TRP A 164 10.96 -7.31 1.29
N SER A 165 10.76 -7.66 0.02
CA SER A 165 11.36 -6.94 -1.10
C SER A 165 10.66 -5.60 -1.25
N VAL A 166 11.40 -4.51 -1.05
CA VAL A 166 10.94 -3.13 -1.22
C VAL A 166 11.39 -2.62 -2.58
N SER A 167 10.45 -2.04 -3.32
CA SER A 167 10.67 -1.45 -4.63
C SER A 167 9.83 -0.20 -4.79
N VAL A 168 10.18 0.67 -5.73
CA VAL A 168 9.46 1.91 -5.98
C VAL A 168 9.14 2.11 -7.46
N SER A 169 8.13 2.92 -7.73
CA SER A 169 7.82 3.45 -9.07
C SER A 169 7.54 2.38 -10.12
N GLY A 170 6.35 1.81 -10.11
CA GLY A 170 5.92 0.92 -11.19
C GLY A 170 4.97 -0.17 -10.73
N ASP A 171 4.88 -1.20 -11.55
CA ASP A 171 4.19 -2.45 -11.28
C ASP A 171 5.20 -3.57 -10.98
N GLY A 172 4.75 -4.82 -10.87
CA GLY A 172 5.62 -5.96 -10.57
C GLY A 172 6.72 -6.25 -11.61
N GLN A 173 6.70 -5.62 -12.78
CA GLN A 173 7.70 -5.79 -13.84
C GLN A 173 8.63 -4.58 -13.98
N SER A 174 8.11 -3.38 -13.75
CA SER A 174 8.80 -2.11 -14.00
C SER A 174 9.31 -1.40 -12.75
N ALA A 175 8.89 -1.85 -11.55
CA ALA A 175 9.33 -1.25 -10.29
C ALA A 175 10.84 -1.39 -10.09
N LYS A 176 11.46 -0.30 -9.62
CA LYS A 176 12.89 -0.26 -9.29
C LYS A 176 13.10 -0.91 -7.92
N PRO A 177 13.85 -2.03 -7.83
CA PRO A 177 14.14 -2.66 -6.55
C PRO A 177 15.03 -1.76 -5.70
N LEU A 178 14.80 -1.74 -4.39
CA LEU A 178 15.62 -1.01 -3.42
C LEU A 178 16.40 -1.99 -2.52
N SER A 179 15.68 -2.82 -1.76
CA SER A 179 16.28 -3.72 -0.78
C SER A 179 15.34 -4.88 -0.43
N THR A 180 15.86 -5.91 0.22
CA THR A 180 15.06 -6.97 0.85
C THR A 180 15.39 -7.00 2.33
N VAL A 181 14.40 -6.70 3.17
CA VAL A 181 14.61 -6.39 4.60
C VAL A 181 13.49 -6.97 5.46
N ASP A 182 13.64 -6.92 6.78
CA ASP A 182 12.56 -7.29 7.71
C ASP A 182 11.40 -6.28 7.68
N SER A 183 10.31 -6.60 8.39
CA SER A 183 9.09 -5.80 8.40
C SER A 183 9.27 -4.39 8.97
N ASP A 184 10.17 -4.20 9.93
CA ASP A 184 10.40 -2.90 10.58
C ASP A 184 11.14 -1.97 9.63
N ALA A 185 12.24 -2.46 9.05
CA ALA A 185 12.99 -1.76 8.03
C ALA A 185 12.14 -1.46 6.78
N ALA A 186 11.28 -2.40 6.35
CA ALA A 186 10.43 -2.21 5.19
C ALA A 186 9.40 -1.08 5.40
N ARG A 187 8.81 -1.00 6.60
CA ARG A 187 7.95 0.12 7.02
C ARG A 187 8.73 1.44 6.94
N ASP A 188 9.94 1.49 7.49
CA ASP A 188 10.72 2.72 7.59
C ASP A 188 11.15 3.25 6.22
N ILE A 189 11.61 2.36 5.33
CA ILE A 189 11.93 2.70 3.94
C ILE A 189 10.69 3.21 3.21
N ALA A 190 9.52 2.57 3.39
CA ALA A 190 8.29 3.00 2.76
C ALA A 190 7.86 4.41 3.19
N VAL A 191 7.82 4.66 4.50
CA VAL A 191 7.45 5.97 5.06
C VAL A 191 8.43 7.05 4.62
N ALA A 192 9.71 6.73 4.55
CA ALA A 192 10.70 7.72 4.15
C ALA A 192 10.70 8.03 2.65
N ALA A 193 10.46 7.03 1.79
CA ALA A 193 10.22 7.28 0.37
C ALA A 193 9.05 8.25 0.19
N LEU A 194 7.96 8.06 0.96
CA LEU A 194 6.82 8.97 0.98
C LEU A 194 7.17 10.37 1.52
N ARG A 195 8.03 10.49 2.55
CA ARG A 195 8.53 11.79 3.02
C ARG A 195 9.28 12.55 1.92
N MET A 196 10.17 11.87 1.21
CA MET A 196 10.93 12.46 0.10
C MET A 196 10.02 12.93 -1.04
N VAL A 197 8.95 12.20 -1.34
CA VAL A 197 7.91 12.63 -2.29
C VAL A 197 7.18 13.86 -1.77
N ALA A 198 6.75 13.85 -0.50
CA ALA A 198 6.05 14.98 0.12
C ALA A 198 6.90 16.27 0.17
N GLU A 199 8.23 16.17 0.23
CA GLU A 199 9.15 17.31 0.14
C GLU A 199 9.23 17.94 -1.26
N LYS A 200 9.05 17.12 -2.31
CA LYS A 200 9.01 17.61 -3.70
C LYS A 200 7.67 18.25 -4.07
N GLY A 201 6.61 17.95 -3.30
CA GLY A 201 5.30 18.57 -3.42
C GLY A 201 4.21 17.61 -3.90
N ARG A 202 2.98 18.12 -3.97
CA ARG A 202 1.76 17.32 -4.15
C ARG A 202 1.61 16.67 -5.52
N GLU A 203 2.35 17.11 -6.52
CA GLU A 203 2.36 16.51 -7.86
C GLU A 203 3.48 15.48 -8.04
N ALA A 204 4.36 15.33 -7.05
CA ALA A 204 5.49 14.41 -7.11
C ALA A 204 5.06 12.97 -6.84
N HIS A 205 5.86 12.07 -7.40
CA HIS A 205 5.80 10.63 -7.24
C HIS A 205 7.19 10.08 -6.93
N THR A 206 7.30 8.81 -6.51
CA THR A 206 8.62 8.17 -6.30
C THR A 206 9.47 8.13 -7.56
N ARG A 207 8.87 8.23 -8.75
CA ARG A 207 9.58 8.28 -10.03
C ARG A 207 10.39 9.57 -10.20
N ASP A 208 10.06 10.61 -9.42
CA ASP A 208 10.71 11.92 -9.44
C ASP A 208 11.85 12.02 -8.42
N LEU A 209 12.12 10.95 -7.66
CA LEU A 209 13.27 10.85 -6.77
C LEU A 209 14.56 10.72 -7.59
N SER A 210 15.62 11.40 -7.14
CA SER A 210 16.93 11.29 -7.77
C SER A 210 17.59 9.96 -7.44
N GLU A 211 18.58 9.53 -8.22
CA GLU A 211 19.35 8.31 -7.95
C GLU A 211 19.95 8.33 -6.54
N ARG A 212 20.51 9.46 -6.10
CA ARG A 212 21.03 9.62 -4.72
C ARG A 212 19.98 9.37 -3.64
N GLN A 213 18.73 9.78 -3.88
CA GLN A 213 17.63 9.53 -2.94
C GLN A 213 17.26 8.04 -2.92
N LEU A 214 17.25 7.39 -4.08
CA LEU A 214 17.01 5.95 -4.19
C LEU A 214 18.13 5.13 -3.52
N ASP A 215 19.40 5.51 -3.73
CA ASP A 215 20.55 4.88 -3.10
C ASP A 215 20.54 5.04 -1.58
N SER A 216 20.11 6.22 -1.09
CA SER A 216 19.90 6.45 0.34
C SER A 216 18.81 5.55 0.93
N LEU A 217 17.73 5.28 0.18
CA LEU A 217 16.68 4.36 0.62
C LEU A 217 17.16 2.90 0.61
N ALA A 218 17.93 2.51 -0.42
CA ALA A 218 18.47 1.17 -0.54
C ALA A 218 19.52 0.85 0.54
N SER A 219 20.30 1.84 0.96
CA SER A 219 21.37 1.67 1.96
C SER A 219 20.90 1.68 3.40
N TRP A 220 19.63 2.00 3.67
CA TRP A 220 19.13 2.26 5.03
C TRP A 220 19.27 1.06 5.99
N HIS A 221 19.41 -0.16 5.46
CA HIS A 221 19.60 -1.36 6.28
C HIS A 221 20.55 -2.40 5.68
N SER A 222 21.68 -1.98 5.08
CA SER A 222 22.83 -2.89 4.92
C SER A 222 23.49 -3.14 6.29
N VAL A 223 22.78 -3.79 7.20
CA VAL A 223 23.40 -4.53 8.30
C VAL A 223 23.34 -5.98 7.86
N ALA A 224 24.47 -6.51 7.39
CA ALA A 224 24.59 -7.93 7.11
C ALA A 224 24.11 -8.74 8.34
N PRO A 225 23.46 -9.90 8.16
CA PRO A 225 23.25 -10.79 9.30
C PRO A 225 24.62 -11.04 9.95
N LEU A 226 24.69 -10.90 11.26
CA LEU A 226 25.87 -11.27 12.05
C LEU A 226 26.16 -12.75 11.78
N SER A 227 27.02 -13.01 10.80
CA SER A 227 27.52 -14.34 10.52
C SER A 227 28.26 -14.83 11.76
N VAL A 228 27.78 -15.96 12.26
CA VAL A 228 28.34 -16.79 13.32
C VAL A 228 29.87 -16.75 13.30
N LEU A 229 30.47 -16.26 14.39
CA LEU A 229 31.92 -16.40 14.63
C LEU A 229 32.26 -17.89 14.65
N PRO A 230 33.29 -18.36 13.91
CA PRO A 230 33.74 -19.72 14.03
C PRO A 230 34.32 -19.96 15.44
N ASP A 231 33.85 -21.04 16.04
CA ASP A 231 34.26 -21.58 17.33
C ASP A 231 35.79 -21.80 17.37
N MET A 232 36.51 -20.88 18.01
CA MET A 232 37.93 -21.04 18.33
C MET A 232 38.06 -22.00 19.51
N SER A 233 37.83 -23.29 19.25
CA SER A 233 38.20 -24.37 20.15
C SER A 233 39.73 -24.35 20.34
N GLY A 234 40.13 -24.11 21.59
CA GLY A 234 41.52 -23.97 21.99
C GLY A 234 42.32 -25.25 21.72
N ARG A 235 43.39 -25.10 20.95
CA ARG A 235 44.47 -26.09 20.87
C ARG A 235 45.72 -25.48 21.49
N THR A 236 45.87 -25.64 22.81
CA THR A 236 47.15 -25.42 23.48
C THR A 236 47.87 -26.77 23.52
N GLU A 237 48.74 -26.98 22.53
CA GLU A 237 49.70 -28.07 22.56
C GLU A 237 50.67 -27.86 23.73
N ARG A 238 50.68 -28.82 24.66
CA ARG A 238 51.73 -28.96 25.66
C ARG A 238 52.97 -29.54 24.98
N GLY A 239 54.08 -28.83 25.07
CA GLY A 239 55.38 -29.30 24.61
C GLY A 239 56.50 -28.43 25.14
N ALA A 240 56.92 -28.68 26.38
CA ALA A 240 58.25 -28.30 26.85
C ALA A 240 58.68 -29.34 27.91
N THR A 241 59.41 -30.33 27.40
CA THR A 241 60.19 -31.32 28.14
C THR A 241 61.63 -30.79 28.24
N GLU A 242 62.35 -31.24 29.28
CA GLU A 242 63.81 -31.10 29.53
C GLU A 242 64.27 -29.80 30.21
N CYS A 243 65.21 -29.81 31.15
CA CYS A 243 65.92 -30.87 31.90
C CYS A 243 66.63 -30.19 33.10
N GLN A 244 66.94 -31.03 34.10
CA GLN A 244 67.98 -30.93 35.15
C GLN A 244 68.69 -29.59 35.41
#